data_AF-A0A1I4BCN3-F1
#
_entry.id   AF-A0A1I4BCN3-F1
#
_cell.length_a   1.000
_cell.length_b   1.000
_cell.length_c   1.000
_cell.angle_alpha   90.00
_cell.angle_beta   90.00
_cell.angle_gamma   90.00
#
_symmetry.space_group_name_H-M   'P 1'
#
loop_
_entity.id
_entity.type
_entity.pdbx_description
1 polymer ?
#
loop_
_entity_poly.entity_id
_entity_poly.type
_entity_poly.pdbx_seq_one_letter_code
_entity_poly.pdbx_strand_id
1 'polypeptide(L)'
;MSQSVAQNEQPSQEQFKTREPIPQKAAFELAWGLLQPELASFSEAEVASLRSYVAESIFEAARAGETDYLLLGIVALQKLAAYLHSGELGQFDVVN
;
A
#
# COMPACT_ATOMS: atom_id res chain seq x y z
N MET A 1 16.24 40.43 -44.24
CA MET A 1 15.11 39.82 -43.50
C MET A 1 15.63 38.57 -42.83
N SER A 2 15.85 38.62 -41.51
CA SER A 2 16.13 37.43 -40.70
C SER A 2 15.51 37.66 -39.32
N GLN A 3 14.30 37.15 -39.13
CA GLN A 3 13.67 37.02 -37.81
C GLN A 3 14.33 35.85 -37.08
N SER A 4 14.82 36.05 -35.86
CA SER A 4 15.15 34.97 -34.92
C SER A 4 15.42 35.52 -33.53
N VAL A 5 14.37 35.59 -32.70
CA VAL A 5 14.45 35.29 -31.26
C VAL A 5 13.01 35.20 -30.73
N ALA A 6 12.42 34.00 -30.78
CA ALA A 6 11.41 33.61 -29.81
C ALA A 6 12.17 33.04 -28.62
N GLN A 7 12.28 33.83 -27.57
CA GLN A 7 12.83 33.44 -26.28
C GLN A 7 11.78 32.65 -25.49
N ASN A 8 12.25 31.58 -24.84
CA ASN A 8 11.69 30.95 -23.65
C ASN A 8 10.26 30.41 -23.74
N GLU A 9 10.09 29.29 -24.43
CA GLU A 9 9.16 28.27 -23.96
C GLU A 9 9.83 27.56 -22.77
N GLN A 10 9.55 28.06 -21.56
CA GLN A 10 9.78 27.31 -20.33
C GLN A 10 9.19 25.91 -20.53
N PRO A 11 9.93 24.81 -20.31
CA PRO A 11 9.33 23.49 -20.33
C PRO A 11 8.21 23.47 -19.30
N SER A 12 7.00 23.23 -19.81
CA SER A 12 5.76 23.04 -19.08
C SER A 12 6.00 22.21 -17.83
N GLN A 13 5.30 22.53 -16.75
CA GLN A 13 5.25 21.73 -15.52
C GLN A 13 4.60 20.34 -15.71
N GLU A 14 4.80 19.71 -16.85
CA GLU A 14 4.46 18.33 -17.13
C GLU A 14 5.53 17.39 -16.55
N GLN A 15 5.73 17.39 -15.24
CA GLN A 15 6.59 16.36 -14.64
C GLN A 15 6.24 15.92 -13.22
N PHE A 16 5.10 16.36 -12.69
CA PHE A 16 4.45 15.68 -11.56
C PHE A 16 3.32 14.76 -12.02
N LYS A 17 3.52 14.04 -13.14
CA LYS A 17 2.96 12.68 -13.21
C LYS A 17 3.89 11.82 -12.35
N THR A 18 3.71 11.88 -11.03
CA THR A 18 4.28 10.89 -10.12
C THR A 18 3.85 9.55 -10.66
N ARG A 19 4.83 8.86 -11.26
CA ARG A 19 4.70 7.52 -11.84
C ARG A 19 3.96 6.67 -10.82
N GLU A 20 2.80 6.21 -11.24
CA GLU A 20 1.83 5.49 -10.42
C GLU A 20 2.50 4.46 -9.47
N PRO A 21 2.30 4.54 -8.13
CA PRO A 21 2.66 3.44 -7.24
C PRO A 21 1.58 2.35 -7.34
N ILE A 22 1.47 1.69 -8.49
CA ILE A 22 0.43 0.69 -8.75
C ILE A 22 0.64 -0.69 -8.07
N PRO A 23 1.83 -1.15 -7.63
CA PRO A 23 1.93 -2.48 -7.00
C PRO A 23 1.31 -2.56 -5.60
N GLN A 24 1.66 -1.62 -4.72
CA GLN A 24 1.29 -1.66 -3.30
C GLN A 24 -0.14 -1.17 -3.06
N LYS A 25 -0.57 -0.13 -3.78
CA LYS A 25 -1.93 0.40 -3.66
C LYS A 25 -2.96 -0.62 -4.14
N ALA A 26 -2.72 -1.29 -5.28
CA ALA A 26 -3.63 -2.32 -5.77
C ALA A 26 -3.67 -3.55 -4.85
N ALA A 27 -2.51 -4.00 -4.34
CA ALA A 27 -2.43 -5.06 -3.34
C ALA A 27 -3.25 -4.71 -2.08
N PHE A 28 -3.15 -3.46 -1.62
CA PHE A 28 -3.90 -2.97 -0.47
C PHE A 28 -5.40 -2.96 -0.73
N GLU A 29 -5.86 -2.36 -1.83
CA GLU A 29 -7.30 -2.30 -2.15
C GLU A 29 -7.90 -3.70 -2.31
N LEU A 30 -7.17 -4.64 -2.90
CA LEU A 30 -7.60 -6.05 -3.01
C LEU A 30 -7.70 -6.73 -1.64
N ALA A 31 -6.64 -6.65 -0.83
CA ALA A 31 -6.64 -7.22 0.52
C ALA A 31 -7.74 -6.59 1.39
N TRP A 32 -7.92 -5.28 1.30
CA TRP A 32 -8.92 -4.53 2.05
C TRP A 32 -10.35 -4.89 1.62
N GLY A 33 -10.60 -5.03 0.32
CA GLY A 33 -11.89 -5.46 -0.21
C GLY A 33 -12.31 -6.85 0.26
N LEU A 34 -11.35 -7.78 0.41
CA LEU A 34 -11.60 -9.12 0.95
C LEU A 34 -11.93 -9.11 2.45
N LEU A 35 -11.42 -8.12 3.19
CA LEU A 35 -11.63 -8.00 4.63
C LEU A 35 -12.91 -7.27 5.02
N GLN A 36 -13.35 -6.29 4.23
CA GLN A 36 -14.51 -5.45 4.56
C GLN A 36 -15.74 -6.23 5.07
N PRO A 37 -16.15 -7.38 4.51
CA PRO A 37 -17.29 -8.14 5.00
C PRO A 37 -17.10 -8.68 6.43
N GLU A 38 -15.89 -9.09 6.78
CA GLU A 38 -15.54 -9.69 8.07
C GLU A 38 -15.42 -8.64 9.19
N LEU A 39 -15.27 -7.36 8.82
CA LEU A 39 -15.11 -6.26 9.75
C LEU A 39 -16.43 -5.66 10.25
N ALA A 40 -17.58 -6.22 9.84
CA ALA A 40 -18.91 -5.67 10.15
C ALA A 40 -19.23 -5.56 11.65
N SER A 41 -18.57 -6.37 12.50
CA SER A 41 -18.77 -6.39 13.95
C SER A 41 -17.79 -5.50 14.74
N PHE A 42 -16.80 -4.91 14.07
CA PHE A 42 -15.77 -4.08 14.70
C PHE A 42 -16.19 -2.61 14.77
N SER A 43 -15.68 -1.89 15.75
CA SER A 43 -15.85 -0.43 15.84
C SER A 43 -15.02 0.29 14.77
N GLU A 44 -15.39 1.53 14.44
CA GLU A 44 -14.63 2.35 13.48
C GLU A 44 -13.15 2.53 13.87
N ALA A 45 -12.86 2.64 15.17
CA ALA A 45 -11.50 2.76 15.67
C ALA A 45 -10.68 1.49 15.46
N GLU A 46 -11.29 0.32 15.65
CA GLU A 46 -10.67 -0.98 15.36
C GLU A 46 -10.46 -1.14 13.86
N VAL A 47 -11.47 -0.81 13.03
CA VAL A 47 -11.36 -0.86 11.57
C VAL A 47 -10.22 0.04 11.07
N ALA A 48 -10.08 1.26 11.60
CA ALA A 48 -8.99 2.17 11.25
C ALA A 48 -7.60 1.61 11.65
N SER A 49 -7.52 0.93 12.81
CA SER A 49 -6.29 0.29 13.29
C SER A 49 -5.89 -0.90 12.41
N LEU A 50 -6.86 -1.76 12.07
CA LEU A 50 -6.67 -2.90 11.17
C LEU A 50 -6.26 -2.44 9.77
N ARG A 51 -6.85 -1.33 9.28
CA ARG A 51 -6.50 -0.72 8.00
C ARG A 51 -5.04 -0.29 7.94
N SER A 52 -4.57 0.35 9.00
CA SER A 52 -3.18 0.80 9.13
C SER A 52 -2.23 -0.40 9.16
N TYR A 53 -2.58 -1.44 9.93
CA TYR A 53 -1.78 -2.66 10.04
C TYR A 53 -1.65 -3.43 8.73
N VAL A 54 -2.74 -3.57 7.96
CA VAL A 54 -2.72 -4.21 6.64
C VAL A 54 -1.84 -3.43 5.66
N ALA A 55 -1.93 -2.10 5.66
CA ALA A 55 -1.10 -1.26 4.80
C ALA A 55 0.39 -1.40 5.14
N GLU A 56 0.74 -1.40 6.44
CA GLU A 56 2.11 -1.59 6.90
C GLU A 56 2.66 -2.97 6.49
N SER A 57 1.86 -4.03 6.67
CA SER A 57 2.23 -5.39 6.28
C SER A 57 2.56 -5.53 4.78
N ILE A 58 1.78 -4.87 3.91
CA ILE A 58 2.03 -4.83 2.47
C ILE A 58 3.31 -4.07 2.15
N PHE A 59 3.53 -2.95 2.84
CA PHE A 59 4.73 -2.14 2.64
C PHE A 59 6.00 -2.88 3.06
N GLU A 60 5.98 -3.59 4.19
CA GLU A 60 7.08 -4.44 4.64
C GLU A 60 7.40 -5.55 3.64
N ALA A 61 6.38 -6.30 3.20
CA ALA A 61 6.56 -7.37 2.23
C ALA A 61 7.11 -6.84 0.90
N ALA A 62 6.64 -5.66 0.45
CA ALA A 62 7.18 -5.01 -0.74
C ALA A 62 8.64 -4.56 -0.56
N ARG A 63 9.03 -4.10 0.64
CA ARG A 63 10.43 -3.78 0.95
C ARG A 63 11.33 -5.02 0.99
N ALA A 64 10.78 -6.18 1.33
CA ALA A 64 11.50 -7.46 1.29
C ALA A 64 11.74 -7.99 -0.14
N GLY A 65 11.29 -7.27 -1.17
CA GLY A 65 11.49 -7.62 -2.58
C GLY A 65 10.31 -8.33 -3.22
N GLU A 66 9.19 -8.50 -2.52
CA GLU A 66 7.98 -9.04 -3.11
C GLU A 66 7.31 -8.00 -4.03
N THR A 67 7.01 -8.40 -5.25
CA THR A 67 6.47 -7.52 -6.30
C THR A 67 5.14 -8.01 -6.86
N ASP A 68 4.76 -9.26 -6.57
CA ASP A 68 3.46 -9.81 -6.89
C ASP A 68 2.41 -9.24 -5.95
N TYR A 69 1.51 -8.43 -6.51
CA TYR A 69 0.46 -7.75 -5.76
C TYR A 69 -0.55 -8.71 -5.12
N LEU A 70 -0.77 -9.90 -5.69
CA LEU A 70 -1.61 -10.93 -5.08
C LEU A 70 -0.91 -11.53 -3.86
N LEU A 71 0.39 -11.82 -3.99
CA LEU A 71 1.16 -12.38 -2.87
C LEU A 71 1.27 -11.38 -1.71
N LEU A 72 1.51 -10.09 -2.01
CA LEU A 72 1.49 -9.01 -1.03
C LEU A 72 0.17 -8.95 -0.26
N GLY A 73 -0.95 -9.05 -0.98
CA GLY A 73 -2.28 -9.07 -0.37
C GLY A 73 -2.51 -10.30 0.52
N ILE A 74 -2.12 -11.49 0.07
CA ILE A 74 -2.24 -12.75 0.83
C ILE A 74 -1.40 -12.69 2.12
N VAL A 75 -0.17 -12.21 2.06
CA VAL A 75 0.72 -12.09 3.23
C VAL A 75 0.11 -11.14 4.27
N ALA A 76 -0.44 -10.01 3.84
CA ALA A 76 -1.09 -9.07 4.74
C ALA A 76 -2.35 -9.64 5.40
N LEU A 77 -3.15 -10.40 4.65
CA LEU A 77 -4.30 -11.13 5.19
C LEU A 77 -3.88 -12.19 6.22
N GLN A 78 -2.81 -12.94 5.96
CA GLN A 78 -2.28 -13.92 6.90
C GLN A 78 -1.79 -13.27 8.20
N LYS A 79 -1.05 -12.16 8.11
CA LYS A 79 -0.61 -11.39 9.29
C LYS A 79 -1.81 -10.88 10.09
N LEU A 80 -2.84 -10.37 9.41
CA LEU A 80 -4.05 -9.91 10.08
C LEU A 80 -4.84 -11.05 10.75
N ALA A 81 -5.00 -12.19 10.07
CA ALA A 81 -5.66 -13.35 10.65
C ALA A 81 -4.93 -13.84 11.91
N ALA A 82 -3.59 -13.81 11.91
CA ALA A 82 -2.79 -14.09 13.09
C ALA A 82 -3.04 -13.07 14.22
N TYR A 83 -3.10 -11.77 13.90
CA TYR A 83 -3.43 -10.71 14.87
C TYR A 83 -4.82 -10.91 15.50
N LEU A 84 -5.85 -11.16 14.69
CA LEU A 84 -7.21 -11.37 15.17
C LEU A 84 -7.36 -12.64 16.02
N HIS A 85 -6.59 -13.69 15.73
CA HIS A 85 -6.62 -14.94 16.48
C HIS A 85 -5.83 -14.87 17.79
N SER A 86 -4.73 -14.12 17.84
CA SER A 86 -3.85 -14.03 19.01
C SER A 86 -4.17 -12.85 19.93
N GLY A 87 -4.78 -11.77 19.42
CA GLY A 87 -4.99 -10.53 20.16
C GLY A 87 -3.70 -9.74 20.46
N GLU A 88 -2.53 -10.23 20.02
CA GLU A 88 -1.24 -9.56 20.18
C GLU A 88 -0.78 -8.98 18.84
N LEU A 89 -0.36 -7.71 18.84
CA LEU A 89 0.48 -7.15 17.78
C LEU A 89 1.76 -7.99 17.76
N GLY A 90 1.82 -9.00 16.88
CA GLY A 90 2.93 -9.93 16.81
C GLY A 90 4.26 -9.19 16.82
N GLN A 91 5.05 -9.39 17.88
CA GLN A 91 6.46 -9.01 17.88
C GLN A 91 7.11 -9.82 16.76
N PHE A 92 7.47 -9.15 15.67
CA PHE A 92 8.21 -9.77 14.59
C PHE A 92 9.63 -10.01 15.07
N ASP A 93 9.93 -11.25 15.46
CA ASP A 93 11.28 -11.75 15.54
C ASP A 93 11.82 -11.78 14.11
N VAL A 94 12.63 -10.77 13.77
CA VAL A 94 13.40 -10.71 12.53
C VAL A 94 14.49 -11.77 12.68
N VAL A 95 14.19 -13.00 12.26
CA VAL A 95 15.21 -14.05 12.17
C VAL A 95 16.12 -13.70 10.99
N ASN A 96 17.36 -13.34 11.37
CA ASN A 96 18.52 -12.98 10.56
C ASN A 96 18.92 -14.07 9.55
#